data_AF-A0A914Y2C7-F1
#
_entry.id   AF-A0A914Y2C7-F1
#
_cell.length_a   1.000
_cell.length_b   1.000
_cell.length_c   1.000
_cell.angle_alpha   90.00
_cell.angle_beta   90.00
_cell.angle_gamma   90.00
#
_symmetry.space_group_name_H-M   'P 1'
#
loop_
_entity.id
_entity.type
_entity.pdbx_description
1 polymer ?
#
loop_
_entity_poly.entity_id
_entity_poly.type
_entity_poly.pdbx_seq_one_letter_code
_entity_poly.pdbx_strand_id
1 'polypeptide(L)'
;MKEKSDNCVEIIEFNPEIVEKMIEFCESDDIKEYENCEEDLFKIAHKYEILVLMEFAVEKMAESLSFSNIEARLQIANLYDLKEFKKWCMQFVFRNNIEIEY
;
A
#
# COMPACT_ATOMS: atom_id res chain seq x y z
N MET A 1 -19.66 -15.99 -13.35
CA MET A 1 -19.38 -15.57 -11.95
C MET A 1 -20.70 -15.13 -11.33
N LYS A 2 -20.99 -15.55 -10.08
CA LYS A 2 -22.20 -15.17 -9.34
C LYS A 2 -22.34 -13.66 -9.16
N GLU A 3 -21.23 -12.94 -9.06
CA GLU A 3 -21.19 -11.47 -8.96
C GLU A 3 -21.89 -10.77 -10.12
N LYS A 4 -21.89 -11.38 -11.32
CA LYS A 4 -22.45 -10.77 -12.53
C LYS A 4 -23.98 -10.69 -12.53
N SER A 5 -24.67 -11.42 -11.64
CA SER A 5 -26.14 -11.39 -11.56
C SER A 5 -26.69 -10.45 -10.49
N ASP A 6 -25.88 -10.13 -9.46
CA ASP A 6 -26.39 -9.51 -8.24
C ASP A 6 -25.99 -8.03 -8.12
N ASN A 7 -25.20 -7.49 -9.08
CA ASN A 7 -24.65 -6.12 -9.08
C ASN A 7 -23.98 -5.72 -7.75
N CYS A 8 -23.47 -6.72 -7.01
CA CYS A 8 -22.89 -6.56 -5.69
C CYS A 8 -21.58 -7.35 -5.63
N VAL A 9 -20.55 -6.72 -5.05
CA VAL A 9 -19.26 -7.32 -4.75
C VAL A 9 -19.06 -7.20 -3.25
N GLU A 10 -18.89 -8.34 -2.57
CA GLU A 10 -18.64 -8.39 -1.13
C GLU A 10 -17.14 -8.36 -0.87
N ILE A 11 -16.69 -7.42 -0.02
CA ILE A 11 -15.28 -7.25 0.37
C ILE A 11 -15.17 -7.51 1.87
N ILE A 12 -14.52 -8.60 2.26
CA ILE A 12 -14.46 -9.04 3.67
C ILE A 12 -13.06 -8.95 4.28
N GLU A 13 -12.02 -8.85 3.46
CA GLU A 13 -10.63 -8.88 3.90
C GLU A 13 -10.06 -7.51 4.27
N PHE A 14 -10.83 -6.45 4.04
CA PHE A 14 -10.41 -5.08 4.31
C PHE A 14 -11.40 -4.39 5.23
N ASN A 15 -10.88 -3.53 6.09
CA ASN A 15 -11.70 -2.63 6.89
C ASN A 15 -12.51 -1.71 5.95
N PRO A 16 -13.81 -1.46 6.23
CA PRO A 16 -14.63 -0.50 5.49
C PRO A 16 -13.93 0.82 5.18
N GLU A 17 -13.11 1.35 6.08
CA GLU A 17 -12.37 2.61 5.86
C GLU A 17 -11.37 2.52 4.69
N ILE A 18 -10.69 1.38 4.53
CA ILE A 18 -9.76 1.14 3.43
C ILE A 18 -10.51 1.01 2.10
N VAL A 19 -11.68 0.36 2.14
CA VAL A 19 -12.56 0.23 0.98
C VAL A 19 -13.10 1.59 0.56
N GLU A 20 -13.51 2.42 1.50
CA GLU A 20 -13.98 3.79 1.25
C GLU A 20 -12.90 4.64 0.58
N LYS A 21 -11.65 4.58 1.06
CA LYS A 21 -10.52 5.27 0.45
C LYS A 21 -10.19 4.77 -0.95
N MET A 22 -10.29 3.47 -1.20
CA MET A 22 -10.16 2.92 -2.55
C MET A 22 -11.23 3.50 -3.50
N ILE A 23 -12.47 3.63 -3.02
CA ILE A 23 -13.56 4.21 -3.80
C ILE A 23 -13.33 5.71 -4.04
N GLU A 24 -12.95 6.46 -2.99
CA GLU A 24 -12.61 7.89 -3.10
C GLU A 24 -11.53 8.13 -4.16
N PHE A 25 -10.48 7.31 -4.15
CA PHE A 25 -9.43 7.38 -5.17
C PHE A 25 -9.96 7.08 -6.56
N CYS A 26 -10.80 6.05 -6.74
CA CYS A 26 -11.36 5.72 -8.05
C CYS A 26 -12.26 6.84 -8.61
N GLU A 27 -12.85 7.67 -7.74
CA GLU A 27 -13.69 8.78 -8.15
C GLU A 27 -12.92 10.08 -8.42
N SER A 28 -11.78 10.28 -7.74
CA SER A 28 -11.10 11.59 -7.71
C SER A 28 -9.60 11.57 -8.04
N ASP A 29 -9.01 10.39 -8.24
CA ASP A 29 -7.56 10.14 -8.37
C ASP A 29 -6.74 10.69 -7.18
N ASP A 30 -7.38 10.92 -6.03
CA ASP A 30 -6.77 11.46 -4.81
C ASP A 30 -7.43 10.89 -3.55
N ILE A 31 -6.73 10.97 -2.41
CA ILE A 31 -7.25 10.62 -1.08
C ILE A 31 -6.92 11.77 -0.14
N LYS A 32 -7.94 12.45 0.38
CA LYS A 32 -7.74 13.68 1.17
C LYS A 32 -7.17 13.42 2.55
N GLU A 33 -7.53 12.29 3.15
CA GLU A 33 -7.11 11.92 4.50
C GLU A 33 -6.58 10.48 4.52
N TYR A 34 -5.27 10.33 4.63
CA TYR A 34 -4.66 9.03 4.90
C TYR A 34 -3.43 9.22 5.80
N GLU A 35 -3.47 8.59 6.97
CA GLU A 35 -2.29 8.36 7.80
C GLU A 35 -2.31 6.90 8.23
N ASN A 36 -1.17 6.23 8.15
CA ASN A 36 -0.97 4.86 8.65
C ASN A 36 -1.83 3.78 7.95
N CYS A 37 -2.28 4.05 6.72
CA CYS A 37 -3.05 3.07 5.93
C CYS A 37 -2.45 2.79 4.55
N GLU A 38 -1.23 3.27 4.28
CA GLU A 38 -0.61 3.14 2.96
C GLU A 38 -0.35 1.67 2.60
N GLU A 39 -0.08 0.81 3.60
CA GLU A 39 0.10 -0.64 3.36
C GLU A 39 -1.19 -1.31 2.94
N ASP A 40 -2.29 -0.99 3.62
CA ASP A 40 -3.59 -1.60 3.34
C ASP A 40 -4.18 -1.06 2.04
N LEU A 41 -3.93 0.22 1.73
CA LEU A 41 -4.19 0.81 0.41
C LEU A 41 -3.40 0.08 -0.69
N PHE A 42 -2.13 -0.21 -0.48
CA PHE A 42 -1.36 -1.00 -1.43
C PHE A 42 -1.93 -2.42 -1.60
N LYS A 43 -2.26 -3.10 -0.48
CA LYS A 43 -2.81 -4.48 -0.52
C LYS A 43 -4.15 -4.55 -1.24
N ILE A 44 -5.07 -3.60 -0.99
CA ILE A 44 -6.38 -3.58 -1.65
C ILE A 44 -6.21 -3.25 -3.13
N ALA A 45 -5.35 -2.28 -3.47
CA ALA A 45 -5.07 -1.92 -4.85
C ALA A 45 -4.44 -3.08 -5.64
N HIS A 46 -3.50 -3.80 -5.03
CA HIS A 46 -2.92 -5.01 -5.61
C HIS A 46 -3.97 -6.11 -5.81
N LYS A 47 -4.87 -6.33 -4.84
CA LYS A 47 -5.91 -7.38 -4.95
C LYS A 47 -6.88 -7.11 -6.10
N TYR A 48 -7.29 -5.85 -6.27
CA TYR A 48 -8.24 -5.44 -7.30
C TYR A 48 -7.57 -4.89 -8.56
N GLU A 49 -6.24 -5.05 -8.69
CA GLU A 49 -5.44 -4.66 -9.86
C GLU A 49 -5.58 -3.18 -10.26
N ILE A 50 -5.73 -2.29 -9.27
CA ILE A 50 -5.83 -0.83 -9.48
C ILE A 50 -4.41 -0.23 -9.50
N LEU A 51 -3.74 -0.35 -10.66
CA LEU A 51 -2.32 0.00 -10.83
C LEU A 51 -1.96 1.41 -10.34
N VAL A 52 -2.77 2.42 -10.69
CA VAL A 52 -2.53 3.82 -10.29
C VAL A 52 -2.61 4.02 -8.77
N LEU A 53 -3.49 3.29 -8.08
CA LEU A 53 -3.56 3.32 -6.62
C LEU A 53 -2.40 2.57 -5.97
N MET A 54 -1.89 1.51 -6.62
CA MET A 54 -0.68 0.83 -6.16
C MET A 54 0.53 1.77 -6.21
N GLU A 55 0.72 2.49 -7.32
CA GLU A 55 1.80 3.47 -7.49
C GLU A 55 1.68 4.59 -6.46
N PHE A 56 0.48 5.16 -6.32
CA PHE A 56 0.17 6.17 -5.31
C PHE A 56 0.53 5.67 -3.90
N ALA A 57 0.05 4.48 -3.51
CA ALA A 57 0.34 3.92 -2.21
C ALA A 57 1.84 3.73 -1.99
N VAL A 58 2.58 3.21 -2.97
CA VAL A 58 4.05 3.03 -2.88
C VAL A 58 4.78 4.36 -2.71
N GLU A 59 4.38 5.40 -3.44
CA GLU A 59 4.93 6.74 -3.27
C GLU A 59 4.72 7.23 -1.83
N LYS A 60 3.50 7.09 -1.29
CA LYS A 60 3.18 7.48 0.08
C LYS A 60 3.93 6.67 1.13
N MET A 61 4.10 5.37 0.90
CA MET A 61 4.95 4.52 1.74
C MET A 61 6.41 5.00 1.78
N ALA A 62 6.93 5.50 0.66
CA ALA A 62 8.29 6.00 0.54
C ALA A 62 8.48 7.37 1.21
N GLU A 63 7.50 8.26 1.07
CA GLU A 63 7.47 9.57 1.74
C GLU A 63 7.42 9.43 3.26
N SER A 64 6.75 8.39 3.77
CA SER A 64 6.50 8.18 5.20
C SER A 64 7.52 7.26 5.88
N LEU A 65 8.69 6.98 5.28
CA LEU A 65 9.68 6.07 5.86
C LEU A 65 10.16 6.55 7.23
N SER A 66 10.16 5.64 8.21
CA SER A 66 10.58 5.90 9.57
C SER A 66 11.25 4.67 10.19
N PHE A 67 11.93 4.88 11.32
CA PHE A 67 12.51 3.77 12.09
C PHE A 67 11.47 2.75 12.56
N SER A 68 10.23 3.18 12.80
CA SER A 68 9.17 2.30 13.31
C SER A 68 8.50 1.47 12.23
N ASN A 69 8.58 1.86 10.95
CA ASN A 69 7.92 1.15 9.85
C ASN A 69 8.88 0.49 8.86
N ILE A 70 10.18 0.82 8.88
CA ILE A 70 11.15 0.38 7.86
C ILE A 70 11.20 -1.14 7.66
N GLU A 71 11.06 -1.92 8.74
CA GLU A 71 11.06 -3.38 8.67
C GLU A 71 9.82 -3.91 7.92
N ALA A 72 8.62 -3.45 8.31
CA ALA A 72 7.37 -3.81 7.64
C ALA A 72 7.39 -3.40 6.15
N ARG A 73 7.90 -2.20 5.85
CA ARG A 73 8.04 -1.70 4.47
C ARG A 73 8.97 -2.59 3.63
N LEU A 74 10.09 -3.05 4.20
CA LEU A 74 11.00 -3.98 3.52
C LEU A 74 10.36 -5.35 3.28
N GLN A 75 9.58 -5.86 4.24
CA GLN A 75 8.83 -7.10 4.07
C GLN A 75 7.83 -6.99 2.92
N ILE A 76 7.07 -5.90 2.83
CA ILE A 76 6.18 -5.62 1.70
C ILE A 76 6.96 -5.55 0.39
N ALA A 77 8.05 -4.79 0.35
CA ALA A 77 8.85 -4.64 -0.86
C ALA A 77 9.39 -5.98 -1.38
N ASN A 78 9.75 -6.90 -0.47
CA ASN A 78 10.18 -8.25 -0.81
C ASN A 78 9.01 -9.14 -1.27
N LEU A 79 7.90 -9.11 -0.54
CA LEU A 79 6.72 -9.95 -0.80
C LEU A 79 6.13 -9.68 -2.19
N TYR A 80 6.12 -8.41 -2.61
CA TYR A 80 5.53 -7.95 -3.87
C TYR A 80 6.55 -7.60 -4.96
N ASP A 81 7.83 -7.96 -4.80
CA ASP A 81 8.94 -7.66 -5.73
C ASP A 81 9.04 -6.17 -6.15
N LEU A 82 8.80 -5.25 -5.21
CA LEU A 82 8.85 -3.80 -5.43
C LEU A 82 10.29 -3.30 -5.41
N LYS A 83 11.05 -3.53 -6.49
CA LYS A 83 12.50 -3.29 -6.55
C LYS A 83 12.92 -1.85 -6.26
N GLU A 84 12.21 -0.87 -6.81
CA GLU A 84 12.52 0.54 -6.60
C GLU A 84 12.21 0.97 -5.16
N PHE A 85 11.05 0.56 -4.64
CA PHE A 85 10.67 0.82 -3.25
C PHE A 85 11.65 0.18 -2.26
N LYS A 86 12.07 -1.07 -2.52
CA LYS A 86 13.12 -1.76 -1.75
C LYS A 86 14.42 -0.97 -1.75
N LYS A 87 14.82 -0.41 -2.89
CA LYS A 87 16.03 0.42 -3.00
C LYS A 87 15.92 1.68 -2.13
N TRP A 88 14.76 2.34 -2.10
CA TRP A 88 14.54 3.49 -1.22
C TRP A 88 14.60 3.11 0.26
N CYS A 89 13.97 2.00 0.65
CA CYS A 89 14.05 1.47 2.02
C CYS A 89 15.51 1.19 2.43
N MET A 90 16.28 0.50 1.58
CA MET A 90 17.70 0.21 1.86
C MET A 90 18.55 1.48 1.95
N GLN A 91 18.26 2.52 1.16
CA GLN A 91 18.93 3.81 1.29
C GLN A 91 18.61 4.49 2.61
N PHE A 92 17.36 4.42 3.08
CA PHE A 92 16.97 4.94 4.38
C PHE A 92 17.73 4.24 5.51
N VAL A 93 17.82 2.92 5.47
CA VAL A 93 18.58 2.09 6.44
C VAL A 93 20.05 2.49 6.46
N PHE A 94 20.68 2.54 5.28
CA PHE A 94 22.10 2.85 5.15
C PHE A 94 22.42 4.26 5.67
N ARG A 95 21.61 5.26 5.32
CA ARG A 95 21.81 6.64 5.77
C ARG A 95 21.68 6.81 7.28
N ASN A 96 20.87 5.97 7.92
CA ASN A 96 20.58 6.06 9.35
C ASN A 96 21.33 5.01 10.20
N ASN A 97 22.21 4.20 9.60
CA ASN A 97 22.93 3.10 10.26
C ASN A 97 22.01 2.15 11.05
N ILE A 98 20.86 1.80 10.48
CA ILE A 98 19.89 0.90 11.11
C ILE A 98 20.36 -0.55 10.89
N GLU A 99 20.43 -1.34 11.96
CA GLU A 99 20.60 -2.80 11.86
C GLU A 99 19.24 -3.45 11.60
N ILE A 100 19.16 -4.30 10.57
CA ILE A 100 17.95 -5.07 10.24
C ILE A 100 18.30 -6.55 10.37
N GLU A 101 17.50 -7.27 11.15
CA GLU A 101 17.56 -8.73 11.23
C GLU A 101 16.79 -9.32 10.04
N TYR A 102 17.43 -10.24 9.31
CA TYR A 102 16.89 -10.90 8.11
C TYR A 102 16.39 -12.31 8.41
#